data_AF-A0A941XK83-F1
#
_entry.id   AF-A0A941XK83-F1
#
_cell.length_a   1.000
_cell.length_b   1.000
_cell.length_c   1.000
_cell.angle_alpha   90.00
_cell.angle_beta   90.00
_cell.angle_gamma   90.00
#
_symmetry.space_group_name_H-M   'P 1'
#
loop_
_entity.id
_entity.type
_entity.pdbx_description
1 polymer ?
#
loop_
_entity_poly.entity_id
_entity_poly.type
_entity_poly.pdbx_seq_one_letter_code
_entity_poly.pdbx_strand_id
1 'polypeptide(L)'
;MKGKNIITERDRQATERRLLKTVGEMIAENGFEKIGINAVANCSGVSKVLIYRYFGSVEGLMAAYIRQHDFWINFSLELPDRSQLPLFLKTMFRRQIEQLRSNPVLKRLYRWELSSENEMIVKIREQRERTGLKLIEKVSRLTGFPEKEIAVMASILTASITYLVMLEEFCPVYNGIALDGDSGWEQINEGIETLIDKIFADDRKKH
;
A
#
# COMPACT_ATOMS: atom_id res chain seq x y z
N MET A 1 17.27 -39.62 25.14
CA MET A 1 17.13 -39.32 23.70
C MET A 1 16.15 -38.17 23.55
N LYS A 2 16.61 -36.97 23.16
CA LYS A 2 15.72 -35.81 22.97
C LYS A 2 15.00 -35.95 21.63
N GLY A 3 13.67 -36.05 21.67
CA GLY A 3 12.84 -36.14 20.47
C GLY A 3 13.05 -34.92 19.58
N LYS A 4 13.37 -35.16 18.30
CA LYS A 4 13.28 -34.14 17.25
C LYS A 4 11.82 -33.68 17.21
N ASN A 5 11.54 -32.47 17.66
CA ASN A 5 10.26 -31.80 17.37
C ASN A 5 10.18 -31.62 15.85
N ILE A 6 9.42 -32.49 15.20
CA ILE A 6 9.05 -32.33 13.79
C ILE A 6 8.06 -31.17 13.78
N ILE A 7 8.54 -29.97 13.47
CA ILE A 7 7.68 -28.79 13.26
C ILE A 7 6.78 -29.12 12.09
N THR A 8 5.48 -29.27 12.35
CA THR A 8 4.49 -29.55 11.31
C THR A 8 4.24 -28.28 10.48
N GLU A 9 3.73 -28.43 9.26
CA GLU A 9 3.41 -27.29 8.39
C GLU A 9 2.37 -26.35 9.04
N ARG A 10 1.45 -26.92 9.82
CA ARG A 10 0.48 -26.18 10.63
C ARG A 10 1.14 -25.32 11.70
N ASP A 11 2.16 -25.85 12.38
CA ASP A 11 2.92 -25.10 13.40
C ASP A 11 3.74 -23.97 12.77
N ARG A 12 4.29 -24.20 11.57
CA ARG A 12 4.99 -23.18 10.80
C ARG A 12 4.07 -22.01 10.49
N GLN A 13 2.93 -22.24 9.87
CA GLN A 13 1.99 -21.17 9.49
C GLN A 13 1.47 -20.40 10.72
N ALA A 14 1.20 -21.09 11.83
CA ALA A 14 0.80 -20.44 13.07
C ALA A 14 1.91 -19.52 13.61
N THR A 15 3.17 -19.96 13.53
CA THR A 15 4.32 -19.16 13.95
C THR A 15 4.55 -17.95 13.05
N GLU A 16 4.45 -18.12 11.74
CA GLU A 16 4.57 -17.02 10.77
C GLU A 16 3.48 -15.96 11.00
N ARG A 17 2.22 -16.36 11.17
CA ARG A 17 1.13 -15.43 11.52
C ARG A 17 1.38 -14.67 12.82
N ARG A 18 1.92 -15.35 13.84
CA ARG A 18 2.28 -14.71 15.12
C ARG A 18 3.36 -13.65 14.92
N LEU A 19 4.42 -13.98 14.17
CA LEU A 19 5.51 -13.05 13.87
C LEU A 19 5.03 -11.82 13.08
N LEU A 20 4.20 -12.03 12.06
CA LEU A 20 3.62 -10.95 11.26
C LEU A 20 2.72 -10.04 12.11
N LYS A 21 1.87 -10.63 12.97
CA LYS A 21 1.02 -9.87 13.89
C LYS A 21 1.87 -9.02 14.84
N THR A 22 2.88 -9.61 15.48
CA THR A 22 3.77 -8.90 16.40
C THR A 22 4.48 -7.73 15.71
N VAL A 23 4.99 -7.93 14.49
CA VAL A 23 5.65 -6.84 13.75
C VAL A 23 4.66 -5.72 13.41
N GLY A 24 3.43 -6.05 13.00
CA GLY A 24 2.40 -5.04 12.76
C GLY A 24 2.08 -4.20 14.00
N GLU A 25 1.90 -4.84 15.16
CA GLU A 25 1.69 -4.19 16.45
C GLU A 25 2.88 -3.28 16.83
N MET A 26 4.11 -3.80 16.70
CA MET A 26 5.32 -3.03 17.02
C MET A 26 5.49 -1.79 16.12
N ILE A 27 5.17 -1.90 14.82
CA ILE A 27 5.25 -0.77 13.89
C ILE A 27 4.19 0.30 14.23
N ALA A 28 2.97 -0.14 14.54
CA ALA A 28 1.87 0.74 14.93
C ALA A 28 2.20 1.56 16.18
N GLU A 29 2.92 0.97 17.13
CA GLU A 29 3.34 1.64 18.35
C GLU A 29 4.60 2.49 18.13
N ASN A 30 5.67 1.89 17.62
CA ASN A 30 7.03 2.41 17.74
C ASN A 30 7.68 2.89 16.44
N GLY A 31 7.03 2.68 15.29
CA GLY A 31 7.60 2.99 13.98
C GLY A 31 8.50 1.88 13.44
N PHE A 32 9.01 2.07 12.24
CA PHE A 32 9.82 1.07 11.52
C PHE A 32 11.28 1.04 12.01
N GLU A 33 11.79 2.16 12.50
CA GLU A 33 13.18 2.40 12.88
C GLU A 33 13.59 1.59 14.12
N LYS A 34 12.63 1.23 14.97
CA LYS A 34 12.86 0.50 16.22
C LYS A 34 12.70 -1.02 16.07
N ILE A 35 12.38 -1.50 14.87
CA ILE A 35 12.20 -2.94 14.63
C ILE A 35 13.57 -3.60 14.49
N GLY A 36 13.91 -4.45 15.46
CA GLY A 36 15.14 -5.23 15.45
C GLY A 36 14.89 -6.68 15.85
N ILE A 37 15.79 -7.58 15.44
CA ILE A 37 15.64 -9.03 15.66
C ILE A 37 15.42 -9.40 17.13
N ASN A 38 16.08 -8.69 18.06
CA ASN A 38 15.93 -8.89 19.50
C ASN A 38 14.53 -8.49 19.98
N ALA A 39 14.07 -7.31 19.56
CA ALA A 39 12.78 -6.78 19.95
C ALA A 39 11.65 -7.70 19.45
N VAL A 40 11.71 -8.13 18.18
CA VAL A 40 10.72 -9.07 17.62
C VAL A 40 10.72 -10.40 18.36
N ALA A 41 11.89 -10.98 18.64
CA ALA A 41 11.97 -12.26 19.36
C ALA A 41 11.38 -12.16 20.77
N ASN A 42 11.65 -11.05 21.48
CA ASN A 42 11.13 -10.81 22.82
C ASN A 42 9.61 -10.60 22.83
N CYS A 43 9.09 -9.73 21.95
CA CYS A 43 7.66 -9.43 21.88
C CYS A 43 6.84 -10.62 21.36
N SER A 44 7.36 -11.37 20.39
CA SER A 44 6.66 -12.52 19.81
C SER A 44 6.84 -13.79 20.62
N GLY A 45 7.81 -13.88 21.53
CA GLY A 45 8.20 -15.13 22.19
C GLY A 45 8.71 -16.21 21.24
N VAL A 46 9.05 -15.86 19.99
CA VAL A 46 9.58 -16.77 18.98
C VAL A 46 11.10 -16.60 18.90
N SER A 47 11.82 -17.73 18.91
CA SER A 47 13.29 -17.69 18.85
C SER A 47 13.80 -17.04 17.55
N LYS A 48 14.92 -16.32 17.63
CA LYS A 48 15.59 -15.70 16.47
C LYS A 48 15.88 -16.71 15.35
N VAL A 49 16.22 -17.94 15.72
CA VAL A 49 16.49 -19.03 14.77
C VAL A 49 15.28 -19.29 13.88
N LEU A 50 14.06 -19.27 14.43
CA LEU A 50 12.84 -19.44 13.63
C LEU A 50 12.54 -18.22 12.76
N ILE A 51 12.84 -17.01 13.23
CA ILE A 51 12.70 -15.79 12.42
C ILE A 51 13.62 -15.88 11.19
N TYR A 52 14.91 -16.17 11.39
CA TYR A 52 15.85 -16.37 10.29
C TYR A 52 15.43 -17.53 9.37
N ARG A 53 14.95 -18.64 9.94
CA ARG A 53 14.51 -19.79 9.16
C ARG A 53 13.32 -19.48 8.25
N TYR A 54 12.35 -18.69 8.72
CA TYR A 54 11.12 -18.44 7.99
C TYR A 54 11.20 -17.22 7.07
N PHE A 55 11.95 -16.19 7.47
CA PHE A 55 11.97 -14.91 6.77
C PHE A 55 13.36 -14.49 6.28
N GLY A 56 14.41 -15.23 6.61
CA GLY A 56 15.80 -14.93 6.19
C GLY A 56 16.45 -13.79 6.98
N SER A 57 15.69 -12.77 7.39
CA SER A 57 16.13 -11.68 8.26
C SER A 57 14.94 -10.98 8.92
N VAL A 58 15.20 -9.98 9.78
CA VAL A 58 14.13 -9.13 10.34
C VAL A 58 13.53 -8.24 9.27
N GLU A 59 14.34 -7.75 8.33
CA GLU A 59 13.90 -6.99 7.15
C GLU A 59 13.05 -7.88 6.23
N GLY A 60 13.38 -9.17 6.10
CA GLY A 60 12.56 -10.13 5.36
C GLY A 60 11.18 -10.32 5.99
N LEU A 61 11.09 -10.33 7.33
CA LEU A 61 9.82 -10.40 8.06
C LEU A 61 9.03 -9.09 7.87
N MET A 62 9.68 -7.94 7.98
CA MET A 62 9.05 -6.64 7.71
C MET A 62 8.55 -6.55 6.27
N ALA A 63 9.34 -7.00 5.29
CA ALA A 63 8.94 -7.02 3.89
C ALA A 63 7.73 -7.94 3.66
N ALA A 64 7.68 -9.09 4.32
CA ALA A 64 6.54 -10.00 4.25
C ALA A 64 5.27 -9.34 4.81
N TYR A 65 5.38 -8.66 5.95
CA TYR A 65 4.29 -7.88 6.53
C TYR A 65 3.83 -6.76 5.58
N ILE A 66 4.74 -5.95 5.06
CA ILE A 66 4.41 -4.86 4.11
C ILE A 66 3.68 -5.43 2.89
N ARG A 67 4.20 -6.49 2.27
CA ARG A 67 3.56 -7.12 1.11
C ARG A 67 2.16 -7.63 1.39
N GLN A 68 1.85 -8.06 2.62
CA GLN A 68 0.51 -8.54 2.97
C GLN A 68 -0.51 -7.39 3.03
N HIS A 69 -0.07 -6.16 3.32
CA HIS A 69 -0.94 -5.03 3.59
C HIS A 69 -0.87 -3.92 2.53
N ASP A 70 0.11 -3.96 1.62
CA ASP A 70 0.31 -2.92 0.63
C ASP A 70 -0.76 -2.95 -0.49
N PHE A 71 -1.43 -1.82 -0.69
CA PHE A 71 -2.52 -1.70 -1.67
C PHE A 71 -2.06 -2.00 -3.10
N TRP A 72 -0.94 -1.42 -3.54
CA TRP A 72 -0.48 -1.52 -4.92
C TRP A 72 0.16 -2.86 -5.23
N ILE A 73 0.81 -3.51 -4.27
CA ILE A 73 1.32 -4.87 -4.43
C ILE A 73 0.18 -5.88 -4.59
N ASN A 74 -0.90 -5.71 -3.83
CA ASN A 74 -2.05 -6.62 -3.85
C ASN A 74 -3.17 -6.20 -4.81
N PHE A 75 -2.95 -5.17 -5.62
CA PHE A 75 -3.97 -4.65 -6.52
C PHE A 75 -4.32 -5.67 -7.62
N SER A 76 -5.62 -5.96 -7.79
CA SER A 76 -6.09 -6.83 -8.88
C SER A 76 -6.03 -6.08 -10.20
N LEU A 77 -5.34 -6.66 -11.18
CA LEU A 77 -5.23 -6.11 -12.54
C LEU A 77 -6.39 -6.56 -13.45
N GLU A 78 -7.49 -7.06 -12.88
CA GLU A 78 -8.72 -7.35 -13.61
C GLU A 78 -9.49 -6.05 -13.83
N LEU A 79 -9.47 -5.57 -15.08
CA LEU A 79 -10.21 -4.39 -15.48
C LEU A 79 -11.58 -4.79 -16.03
N PRO A 80 -12.61 -3.98 -15.79
CA PRO A 80 -13.89 -4.15 -16.47
C PRO A 80 -13.80 -3.64 -17.91
N ASP A 81 -14.92 -3.74 -18.63
CA ASP A 81 -15.04 -3.15 -19.97
C ASP A 81 -14.94 -1.62 -19.95
N ARG A 82 -14.65 -1.03 -21.12
CA ARG A 82 -14.41 0.42 -21.30
C ARG A 82 -15.55 1.28 -20.75
N SER A 83 -16.80 0.83 -20.87
CA SER A 83 -17.97 1.57 -20.36
C SER A 83 -18.04 1.66 -18.84
N GLN A 84 -17.46 0.70 -18.12
CA GLN A 84 -17.44 0.64 -16.66
C GLN A 84 -16.11 1.11 -16.06
N LEU A 85 -15.09 1.32 -16.90
CA LEU A 85 -13.77 1.74 -16.47
C LEU A 85 -13.77 3.03 -15.62
N PRO A 86 -14.50 4.11 -15.96
CA PRO A 86 -14.52 5.32 -15.12
C PRO A 86 -15.00 5.03 -13.70
N LEU A 87 -16.10 4.28 -13.55
CA LEU A 87 -16.63 3.89 -12.24
C LEU A 87 -15.65 3.02 -11.45
N PHE A 88 -14.96 2.11 -12.14
CA PHE A 88 -13.92 1.28 -11.52
C PHE A 88 -12.75 2.13 -11.01
N LEU A 89 -12.26 3.09 -11.80
CA LEU A 89 -11.16 3.96 -11.39
C LEU A 89 -11.54 4.85 -10.21
N LYS A 90 -12.76 5.41 -10.22
CA LYS A 90 -13.30 6.18 -9.08
C LYS A 90 -13.33 5.33 -7.80
N THR A 91 -13.86 4.11 -7.91
CA THR A 91 -13.93 3.16 -6.79
C THR A 91 -12.53 2.76 -6.31
N MET A 92 -11.59 2.59 -7.24
CA MET A 92 -10.20 2.25 -6.95
C MET A 92 -9.50 3.34 -6.11
N PHE A 93 -9.61 4.61 -6.49
CA PHE A 93 -9.01 5.71 -5.72
C PHE A 93 -9.72 5.95 -4.38
N ARG A 94 -11.05 5.83 -4.32
CA ARG A 94 -11.78 5.88 -3.03
C ARG A 94 -11.29 4.79 -2.08
N ARG A 95 -11.13 3.54 -2.56
CA ARG A 95 -10.58 2.43 -1.77
C ARG A 95 -9.12 2.68 -1.34
N GLN A 96 -8.30 3.28 -2.19
CA GLN A 96 -6.94 3.66 -1.82
C GLN A 96 -6.95 4.63 -0.63
N ILE A 97 -7.78 5.67 -0.69
CA ILE A 97 -7.94 6.64 0.40
C ILE A 97 -8.39 5.93 1.68
N GLU A 98 -9.47 5.14 1.62
CA GLU A 98 -10.01 4.41 2.77
C GLU A 98 -8.96 3.50 3.43
N GLN A 99 -8.22 2.73 2.64
CA GLN A 99 -7.20 1.81 3.17
C GLN A 99 -6.03 2.55 3.80
N LEU A 100 -5.55 3.65 3.20
CA LEU A 100 -4.45 4.42 3.78
C LEU A 100 -4.89 5.14 5.05
N ARG A 101 -6.09 5.74 5.06
CA ARG A 101 -6.61 6.48 6.22
C ARG A 101 -6.88 5.57 7.42
N SER A 102 -7.44 4.40 7.18
CA SER A 102 -7.78 3.42 8.22
C SER A 102 -6.57 2.63 8.74
N ASN A 103 -5.41 2.72 8.09
CA ASN A 103 -4.23 1.93 8.44
C ASN A 103 -3.05 2.82 8.88
N PRO A 104 -2.89 3.09 10.19
CA PRO A 104 -1.79 3.92 10.70
C PRO A 104 -0.41 3.32 10.42
N VAL A 105 -0.32 1.99 10.26
CA VAL A 105 0.93 1.32 9.90
C VAL A 105 1.34 1.66 8.46
N LEU A 106 0.38 1.67 7.51
CA LEU A 106 0.68 2.07 6.13
C LEU A 106 1.07 3.55 6.05
N LYS A 107 0.43 4.45 6.79
CA LYS A 107 0.85 5.87 6.84
C LYS A 107 2.30 6.00 7.29
N ARG A 108 2.67 5.31 8.36
CA ARG A 108 4.05 5.28 8.86
C ARG A 108 5.02 4.67 7.85
N LEU A 109 4.60 3.65 7.10
CA LEU A 109 5.41 3.04 6.04
C LEU A 109 5.76 4.06 4.97
N TYR A 110 4.75 4.79 4.47
CA TYR A 110 4.95 5.80 3.43
C TYR A 110 5.82 6.99 3.90
N ARG A 111 5.78 7.34 5.19
CA ARG A 111 6.71 8.34 5.74
C ARG A 111 8.13 7.78 5.87
N TRP A 112 8.26 6.57 6.40
CA TRP A 112 9.55 5.92 6.62
C TRP A 112 10.33 5.71 5.31
N GLU A 113 9.64 5.33 4.22
CA GLU A 113 10.30 5.15 2.93
C GLU A 113 10.89 6.45 2.35
N LEU A 114 10.40 7.62 2.74
CA LEU A 114 10.91 8.91 2.27
C LEU A 114 12.17 9.35 3.02
N SER A 115 12.39 8.82 4.23
CA SER A 115 13.53 9.16 5.09
C SER A 115 14.57 8.05 5.21
N SER A 116 14.38 6.90 4.57
CA SER A 116 15.23 5.72 4.74
C SER A 116 15.90 5.28 3.44
N GLU A 117 17.23 5.11 3.48
CA GLU A 117 18.00 4.40 2.47
C GLU A 117 18.04 2.89 2.82
N ASN A 118 16.98 2.16 2.47
CA ASN A 118 16.86 0.74 2.79
C ASN A 118 16.58 -0.11 1.53
N GLU A 119 17.44 -1.11 1.27
CA GLU A 119 17.33 -2.00 0.11
C GLU A 119 15.98 -2.76 0.08
N MET A 120 15.40 -3.08 1.24
CA MET A 120 14.08 -3.69 1.34
C MET A 120 13.00 -2.77 0.77
N ILE A 121 13.06 -1.47 1.06
CA ILE A 121 12.12 -0.47 0.54
C ILE A 121 12.28 -0.31 -0.98
N VAL A 122 13.51 -0.33 -1.51
CA VAL A 122 13.75 -0.32 -2.96
C VAL A 122 13.00 -1.47 -3.64
N LYS A 123 13.10 -2.69 -3.11
CA LYS A 123 12.40 -3.87 -3.66
C LYS A 123 10.88 -3.75 -3.57
N ILE A 124 10.34 -3.11 -2.54
CA ILE A 124 8.89 -2.82 -2.42
C ILE A 124 8.47 -1.82 -3.50
N ARG A 125 9.24 -0.74 -3.70
CA ARG A 125 8.96 0.26 -4.76
C ARG A 125 8.97 -0.35 -6.15
N GLU A 126 9.95 -1.22 -6.46
CA GLU A 126 10.00 -1.95 -7.72
C GLU A 126 8.79 -2.89 -7.93
N GLN A 127 8.22 -3.45 -6.86
CA GLN A 127 6.99 -4.24 -6.96
C GLN A 127 5.79 -3.36 -7.30
N ARG A 128 5.62 -2.24 -6.59
CA ARG A 128 4.55 -1.28 -6.85
C ARG A 128 4.65 -0.72 -8.28
N GLU A 129 5.85 -0.36 -8.71
CA GLU A 129 6.12 0.15 -10.06
C GLU A 129 5.71 -0.86 -11.13
N ARG A 130 6.07 -2.14 -10.97
CA ARG A 130 5.64 -3.20 -11.89
C ARG A 130 4.12 -3.35 -11.96
N THR A 131 3.42 -3.22 -10.84
CA THR A 131 1.95 -3.25 -10.85
C THR A 131 1.37 -2.01 -11.54
N GLY A 132 1.91 -0.82 -11.23
CA GLY A 132 1.51 0.45 -11.82
C GLY A 132 1.66 0.46 -13.35
N LEU A 133 2.83 0.08 -13.86
CA LEU A 133 3.09 0.00 -15.30
C LEU A 133 2.12 -0.94 -16.02
N LYS A 134 1.84 -2.12 -15.45
CA LYS A 134 0.85 -3.06 -16.03
C LYS A 134 -0.57 -2.48 -16.03
N LEU A 135 -0.94 -1.76 -14.99
CA LEU A 135 -2.25 -1.09 -14.93
C LEU A 135 -2.36 0.00 -15.99
N ILE A 136 -1.31 0.82 -16.13
CA ILE A 136 -1.21 1.88 -17.15
C ILE A 136 -1.34 1.28 -18.55
N GLU A 137 -0.58 0.22 -18.87
CA GLU A 137 -0.64 -0.48 -20.16
C GLU A 137 -2.06 -0.98 -20.46
N LYS A 138 -2.71 -1.62 -19.48
CA LYS A 138 -4.07 -2.15 -19.64
C LYS A 138 -5.11 -1.04 -19.85
N VAL A 139 -5.04 0.04 -19.07
CA VAL A 139 -5.93 1.19 -19.23
C VAL A 139 -5.71 1.86 -20.58
N SER A 140 -4.45 2.02 -21.01
CA SER A 140 -4.10 2.57 -22.31
C SER A 140 -4.70 1.75 -23.44
N ARG A 141 -4.51 0.43 -23.41
CA ARG A 141 -5.08 -0.48 -24.41
C ARG A 141 -6.60 -0.42 -24.47
N LEU A 142 -7.28 -0.32 -23.32
CA LEU A 142 -8.74 -0.31 -23.23
C LEU A 142 -9.35 1.00 -23.73
N THR A 143 -8.62 2.10 -23.64
CA THR A 143 -9.15 3.46 -23.86
C THR A 143 -8.62 4.11 -25.13
N GLY A 144 -7.43 3.73 -25.58
CA GLY A 144 -6.70 4.37 -26.68
C GLY A 144 -5.86 5.58 -26.25
N PHE A 145 -5.89 5.98 -24.97
CA PHE A 145 -5.03 7.06 -24.47
C PHE A 145 -3.56 6.62 -24.44
N PRO A 146 -2.60 7.51 -24.77
CA PRO A 146 -1.18 7.22 -24.66
C PRO A 146 -0.77 6.86 -23.22
N GLU A 147 0.05 5.83 -23.04
CA GLU A 147 0.54 5.41 -21.72
C GLU A 147 1.18 6.55 -20.92
N LYS A 148 1.92 7.45 -21.59
CA LYS A 148 2.56 8.61 -20.96
C LYS A 148 1.56 9.57 -20.31
N GLU A 149 0.39 9.76 -20.92
CA GLU A 149 -0.65 10.63 -20.36
C GLU A 149 -1.28 9.97 -19.14
N ILE A 150 -1.63 8.69 -19.23
CA ILE A 150 -2.18 7.91 -18.11
C ILE A 150 -1.18 7.86 -16.95
N ALA A 151 0.10 7.64 -17.24
CA ALA A 151 1.17 7.60 -16.25
C ALA A 151 1.28 8.92 -15.47
N VAL A 152 1.23 10.07 -16.14
CA VAL A 152 1.28 11.39 -15.48
C VAL A 152 0.06 11.59 -14.57
N MET A 153 -1.15 11.30 -15.08
CA MET A 153 -2.38 11.45 -14.30
C MET A 153 -2.38 10.53 -13.07
N ALA A 154 -2.03 9.26 -13.25
CA ALA A 154 -1.92 8.30 -12.15
C ALA A 154 -0.87 8.74 -11.13
N SER A 155 0.29 9.23 -11.58
CA SER A 155 1.36 9.72 -10.69
C SER A 155 0.89 10.87 -9.81
N ILE A 156 0.23 11.87 -10.41
CA ILE A 156 -0.29 13.03 -9.66
C ILE A 156 -1.34 12.58 -8.65
N LEU A 157 -2.36 11.83 -9.07
CA LEU A 157 -3.45 11.40 -8.18
C LEU A 157 -2.94 10.54 -7.02
N THR A 158 -2.12 9.54 -7.30
CA THR A 158 -1.59 8.64 -6.26
C THR A 158 -0.64 9.35 -5.30
N ALA A 159 0.22 10.24 -5.79
CA ALA A 159 1.11 11.04 -4.95
C ALA A 159 0.33 12.04 -4.09
N SER A 160 -0.65 12.75 -4.65
CA SER A 160 -1.50 13.68 -3.92
C SER A 160 -2.29 12.98 -2.82
N ILE A 161 -2.93 11.84 -3.11
CA ILE A 161 -3.65 11.04 -2.10
C ILE A 161 -2.69 10.65 -0.98
N THR A 162 -1.55 10.04 -1.33
CA THR A 162 -0.60 9.53 -0.34
C THR A 162 -0.06 10.67 0.53
N TYR A 163 0.31 11.81 -0.07
CA TYR A 163 0.77 12.98 0.66
C TYR A 163 -0.29 13.54 1.60
N LEU A 164 -1.52 13.74 1.12
CA LEU A 164 -2.60 14.30 1.95
C LEU A 164 -2.96 13.37 3.12
N VAL A 165 -2.98 12.05 2.92
CA VAL A 165 -3.21 11.09 4.02
C VAL A 165 -2.05 11.12 5.02
N MET A 166 -0.80 11.29 4.56
CA MET A 166 0.33 11.49 5.47
C MET A 166 0.30 12.86 6.15
N LEU A 167 -0.36 13.85 5.57
CA LEU A 167 -0.40 15.21 6.10
C LEU A 167 -1.52 15.39 7.12
N GLU A 168 -2.62 14.64 7.02
CA GLU A 168 -3.83 14.83 7.83
C GLU A 168 -3.59 14.78 9.36
N GLU A 169 -2.57 14.05 9.80
CA GLU A 169 -2.17 13.96 11.22
C GLU A 169 -1.47 15.23 11.75
N PHE A 170 -0.96 16.08 10.86
CA PHE A 170 -0.17 17.27 11.20
C PHE A 170 -0.84 18.58 10.76
N CYS A 171 -1.68 18.52 9.73
CA CYS A 171 -2.36 19.68 9.17
C CYS A 171 -3.85 19.37 9.00
N PRO A 172 -4.70 19.85 9.93
CA PRO A 172 -6.14 19.55 9.89
C PRO A 172 -6.86 20.22 8.72
N VAL A 173 -6.28 21.25 8.09
CA VAL A 173 -6.88 21.95 6.95
C VAL A 173 -5.83 22.21 5.88
N TYR A 174 -6.13 21.83 4.63
CA TYR A 174 -5.28 22.09 3.46
C TYR A 174 -6.11 22.68 2.32
N ASN A 175 -5.73 23.84 1.79
CA ASN A 175 -6.50 24.59 0.79
C ASN A 175 -7.97 24.85 1.19
N GLY A 176 -8.24 24.98 2.50
CA GLY A 176 -9.61 25.14 3.04
C GLY A 176 -10.41 23.84 3.16
N ILE A 177 -9.83 22.69 2.81
CA ILE A 177 -10.44 21.36 2.97
C ILE A 177 -10.02 20.77 4.31
N ALA A 178 -10.98 20.36 5.13
CA ALA A 178 -10.72 19.70 6.41
C ALA A 178 -10.23 18.25 6.20
N LEU A 179 -9.01 17.94 6.65
CA LEU A 179 -8.39 16.62 6.53
C LEU A 179 -8.58 15.75 7.78
N ASP A 180 -8.91 16.36 8.91
CA ASP A 180 -9.09 15.70 10.22
C ASP A 180 -10.47 15.02 10.40
N GLY A 181 -11.32 15.06 9.38
CA GLY A 181 -12.63 14.42 9.37
C GLY A 181 -13.06 13.96 7.97
N ASP A 182 -14.15 13.21 7.88
CA ASP A 182 -14.55 12.56 6.61
C ASP A 182 -15.12 13.54 5.58
N SER A 183 -15.62 14.70 5.99
CA SER A 183 -16.25 15.67 5.09
C SER A 183 -15.29 16.20 4.02
N GLY A 184 -14.06 16.57 4.38
CA GLY A 184 -13.10 17.05 3.39
C GLY A 184 -12.51 15.91 2.55
N TRP A 185 -12.48 14.68 3.06
CA TRP A 185 -12.13 13.51 2.24
C TRP A 185 -13.21 13.15 1.24
N GLU A 186 -14.48 13.35 1.54
CA GLU A 186 -15.54 13.22 0.54
C GLU A 186 -15.42 14.31 -0.53
N GLN A 187 -15.10 15.55 -0.14
CA GLN A 187 -14.81 16.61 -1.10
C GLN A 187 -13.61 16.27 -2.02
N ILE A 188 -12.55 15.66 -1.47
CA ILE A 188 -11.40 15.18 -2.26
C ILE A 188 -11.84 14.07 -3.22
N ASN A 189 -12.64 13.10 -2.75
CA ASN A 189 -13.18 12.03 -3.59
C ASN A 189 -13.99 12.60 -4.76
N GLU A 190 -14.95 13.49 -4.51
CA GLU A 190 -15.75 14.15 -5.55
C GLU A 190 -14.88 14.89 -6.59
N GLY A 191 -13.80 15.54 -6.12
CA GLY A 191 -12.81 16.18 -6.98
C GLY A 191 -12.10 15.19 -7.89
N ILE A 192 -11.63 14.06 -7.34
CA ILE A 192 -11.00 12.97 -8.11
C ILE A 192 -12.00 12.37 -9.11
N GLU A 193 -13.25 12.13 -8.70
CA GLU A 193 -14.28 11.61 -9.58
C GLU A 193 -14.54 12.54 -10.77
N THR A 194 -14.60 13.85 -10.52
CA THR A 194 -14.76 14.87 -11.56
C THR A 194 -13.58 14.88 -12.54
N LEU A 195 -12.35 14.73 -12.05
CA LEU A 195 -11.16 14.65 -12.91
C LEU A 195 -11.23 13.42 -13.82
N ILE A 196 -11.57 12.26 -13.26
CA ILE A 196 -11.74 11.01 -14.02
C ILE A 196 -12.81 11.17 -15.09
N ASP A 197 -13.97 11.73 -14.74
CA ASP A 197 -15.06 11.93 -15.70
C ASP A 197 -14.63 12.84 -16.85
N LYS A 198 -13.89 13.92 -16.58
CA LYS A 198 -13.41 14.84 -17.63
C LYS A 198 -12.46 14.14 -18.60
N ILE A 199 -11.54 13.33 -18.10
CA ILE A 199 -10.58 12.56 -18.92
C ILE A 199 -11.33 11.63 -19.88
N PHE A 200 -12.32 10.89 -19.39
CA PHE A 200 -13.06 9.92 -20.20
C PHE A 200 -14.26 10.52 -20.95
N ALA A 201 -14.67 11.74 -20.65
CA ALA A 201 -15.73 12.44 -21.39
C ALA A 201 -15.27 12.95 -22.76
N ASP A 202 -14.03 13.43 -22.88
CA ASP A 202 -13.47 13.93 -24.15
C ASP A 202 -13.24 12.81 -25.18
N ASP A 203 -13.17 11.57 -24.71
CA ASP A 203 -13.01 10.38 -25.54
C ASP A 203 -14.28 10.06 -26.38
N ARG A 204 -15.45 10.55 -25.95
CA ARG A 204 -16.73 10.41 -26.69
C ARG A 204 -16.84 11.34 -27.90
N LYS A 205 -15.90 12.28 -28.10
CA LYS A 205 -15.92 13.23 -29.22
C LYS A 205 -14.97 12.85 -30.38
N LYS A 206 -14.21 11.75 -30.25
CA LYS A 206 -13.25 11.28 -31.27
C LYS A 206 -13.74 10.06 -32.07
N HIS A 207 -15.00 9.69 -31.93
CA HIS A 207 -15.73 8.74 -32.76
C HIS A 207 -16.99 9.40 -33.30
#